data_AF-A0A7S4SGP8-F1
#
_entry.id   AF-A0A7S4SGP8-F1
#
_cell.length_a   1.000
_cell.length_b   1.000
_cell.length_c   1.000
_cell.angle_alpha   90.00
_cell.angle_beta   90.00
_cell.angle_gamma   90.00
#
_symmetry.space_group_name_H-M   'P 1'
#
loop_
_entity.id
_entity.type
_entity.pdbx_description
1 polymer ?
#
loop_
_entity_poly.entity_id
_entity_poly.type
_entity_poly.pdbx_seq_one_letter_code
_entity_poly.pdbx_strand_id
1 'polypeptide(L)'
;CPSVGITGYLLGGGSGDVTPSTGWGSDDVLELRAVIWNGTNAEYITANKEENADFFWASLGGGGGLGVITDIKTAIVQSPEPLPHEDRRKFLYIQNLEFHYFGEESKREGLESFRRFLYEKTEESHKFGGSGSLSSEAFSVNGIYLGSAEEFIESFDKNGLLQNFPSTFAHLFSAFPVFRKLTSEADTLEDVCDGTGPCQDWPNFIGTIIEFESYGEAMLYKLCDQVAVVMGRTQTSGDWCKDLKISPDNCVSGKYDEHFSHKLPICEKRGVLDAFLEAAYDPESFFNHGGPPEWWLDLAIKDGRVPYKDTDDLPTSLGGLLIPDVDVDTLIKISDVGTGINHFQHGAPMQFSSDYNAVAHRDTAILIEFLRGEE
;
A
#
# COMPACT_ATOMS: atom_id res chain seq x y z
N CYS A 1 -3.44 5.56 -1.60
CA CYS A 1 -3.88 6.40 -2.74
C CYS A 1 -4.76 7.53 -2.22
N PRO A 2 -4.24 8.76 -2.04
CA PRO A 2 -4.99 9.88 -1.45
C PRO A 2 -6.17 10.34 -2.32
N SER A 3 -6.09 10.04 -3.63
CA SER A 3 -7.13 10.30 -4.62
C SER A 3 -8.43 9.52 -4.44
N VAL A 4 -8.40 8.41 -3.68
CA VAL A 4 -9.52 7.47 -3.61
C VAL A 4 -10.60 8.04 -2.69
N GLY A 5 -11.83 8.12 -3.22
CA GLY A 5 -12.97 8.55 -2.43
C GLY A 5 -13.29 7.55 -1.31
N ILE A 6 -13.47 8.07 -0.09
CA ILE A 6 -13.69 7.27 1.12
C ILE A 6 -14.88 6.30 1.01
N THR A 7 -15.96 6.70 0.34
CA THR A 7 -17.14 5.85 0.15
C THR A 7 -16.80 4.60 -0.66
N GLY A 8 -16.14 4.76 -1.82
CA GLY A 8 -15.76 3.61 -2.65
C GLY A 8 -14.76 2.70 -1.94
N TYR A 9 -13.81 3.30 -1.21
CA TYR A 9 -12.85 2.57 -0.38
C TYR A 9 -13.55 1.68 0.66
N LEU A 10 -14.43 2.25 1.49
CA LEU A 10 -15.09 1.53 2.57
C LEU A 10 -16.11 0.49 2.06
N LEU A 11 -16.87 0.80 1.01
CA LEU A 11 -17.85 -0.15 0.44
C LEU A 11 -17.20 -1.31 -0.32
N GLY A 12 -15.97 -1.11 -0.82
CA GLY A 12 -15.16 -2.16 -1.46
C GLY A 12 -14.35 -3.01 -0.48
N GLY A 13 -14.47 -2.76 0.83
CA GLY A 13 -13.68 -3.41 1.88
C GLY A 13 -12.67 -2.45 2.51
N GLY A 14 -11.84 -1.79 1.72
CA GLY A 14 -10.91 -0.77 2.20
C GLY A 14 -9.62 -1.34 2.78
N SER A 15 -8.69 -1.72 1.90
CA SER A 15 -7.36 -2.23 2.24
C SER A 15 -6.28 -1.15 2.22
N GLY A 16 -5.34 -1.22 3.15
CA GLY A 16 -4.11 -0.44 3.20
C GLY A 16 -2.97 -1.24 3.83
N ASP A 17 -1.83 -0.58 4.08
CA ASP A 17 -0.63 -1.26 4.59
C ASP A 17 -0.79 -1.76 6.04
N VAL A 18 -1.72 -1.17 6.81
CA VAL A 18 -1.95 -1.56 8.22
C VAL A 18 -3.10 -2.54 8.40
N THR A 19 -3.84 -2.86 7.33
CA THR A 19 -4.96 -3.81 7.38
C THR A 19 -4.61 -5.16 8.01
N PRO A 20 -3.38 -5.72 7.86
CA PRO A 20 -2.97 -6.92 8.60
C PRO A 20 -3.07 -6.80 10.13
N SER A 21 -2.89 -5.59 10.66
CA SER A 21 -2.92 -5.30 12.10
C SER A 21 -4.24 -4.69 12.59
N THR A 22 -4.97 -3.99 11.71
CA THR A 22 -6.16 -3.21 12.09
C THR A 22 -7.48 -3.75 11.53
N GLY A 23 -7.45 -4.72 10.62
CA GLY A 23 -8.63 -5.11 9.86
C GLY A 23 -8.92 -4.19 8.67
N TRP A 24 -10.01 -4.50 7.96
CA TRP A 24 -10.45 -3.76 6.77
C TRP A 24 -11.15 -2.48 7.17
N GLY A 25 -11.05 -1.43 6.35
CA GLY A 25 -11.76 -0.18 6.62
C GLY A 25 -13.28 -0.37 6.75
N SER A 26 -13.85 -1.36 6.06
CA SER A 26 -15.25 -1.74 6.18
C SER A 26 -15.62 -2.33 7.54
N ASP A 27 -14.67 -2.95 8.26
CA ASP A 27 -14.89 -3.51 9.60
C ASP A 27 -15.20 -2.39 10.63
N ASP A 28 -14.70 -1.17 10.37
CA ASP A 28 -14.88 -0.01 11.24
C ASP A 28 -16.15 0.79 10.95
N VAL A 29 -16.89 0.47 9.89
CA VAL A 29 -18.15 1.16 9.57
C VAL A 29 -19.22 0.76 10.59
N LEU A 30 -19.84 1.76 11.21
CA LEU A 30 -20.86 1.60 12.25
C LEU A 30 -22.28 1.81 11.70
N GLU A 31 -22.43 2.74 10.76
CA GLU A 31 -23.72 3.10 10.17
C GLU A 31 -23.53 3.75 8.79
N LEU A 32 -24.47 3.48 7.89
CA LEU A 32 -24.60 4.12 6.58
C LEU A 32 -25.93 4.86 6.52
N ARG A 33 -25.95 6.04 5.90
CA ARG A 33 -27.20 6.63 5.39
C ARG A 33 -27.18 6.61 3.89
N ALA A 34 -28.30 6.17 3.31
CA ALA A 34 -28.37 5.90 1.88
C ALA A 34 -29.71 6.30 1.28
N VAL A 35 -29.68 6.72 0.02
CA VAL A 35 -30.86 6.74 -0.85
C VAL A 35 -30.88 5.44 -1.65
N ILE A 36 -31.90 4.62 -1.43
CA ILE A 36 -32.11 3.36 -2.15
C ILE A 36 -33.33 3.45 -3.05
N TRP A 37 -33.41 2.57 -4.05
CA TRP A 37 -34.59 2.41 -4.90
C TRP A 37 -35.31 1.11 -4.57
N ASN A 38 -36.55 1.19 -4.09
CA ASN A 38 -37.32 0.01 -3.70
C ASN A 38 -38.09 -0.64 -4.88
N GLY A 39 -37.85 -0.19 -6.12
CA GLY A 39 -38.61 -0.58 -7.31
C GLY A 39 -39.68 0.41 -7.72
N THR A 40 -40.15 1.26 -6.81
CA THR A 40 -41.24 2.22 -7.04
C THR A 40 -40.90 3.66 -6.69
N ASN A 41 -40.19 3.88 -5.59
CA ASN A 41 -39.79 5.19 -5.10
C ASN A 41 -38.35 5.12 -4.55
N ALA A 42 -37.72 6.29 -4.48
CA ALA A 42 -36.48 6.46 -3.75
C ALA A 42 -36.80 6.61 -2.25
N GLU A 43 -36.08 5.90 -1.41
CA GLU A 43 -36.22 5.93 0.04
C GLU A 43 -34.89 6.31 0.69
N TYR A 44 -34.95 7.17 1.70
CA TYR A 44 -33.78 7.50 2.52
C TYR A 44 -33.79 6.61 3.76
N ILE A 45 -32.75 5.79 3.91
CA ILE A 45 -32.64 4.79 4.98
C ILE A 45 -31.42 5.03 5.85
N THR A 46 -31.49 4.58 7.09
CA THR A 46 -30.33 4.36 7.97
C THR A 46 -30.07 2.86 8.05
N ALA A 47 -28.83 2.45 7.85
CA ALA A 47 -28.45 1.04 7.84
C ALA A 47 -27.29 0.78 8.79
N ASN A 48 -27.46 -0.18 9.70
CA ASN A 48 -26.48 -0.63 10.67
C ASN A 48 -26.78 -2.10 11.06
N LYS A 49 -26.15 -2.63 12.11
CA LYS A 49 -26.34 -4.04 12.52
C LYS A 49 -27.76 -4.36 13.03
N GLU A 50 -28.55 -3.34 13.41
CA GLU A 50 -29.88 -3.48 13.99
C GLU A 50 -31.02 -3.00 13.06
N GLU A 51 -30.72 -2.10 12.11
CA GLU A 51 -31.68 -1.50 11.16
C GLU A 51 -31.18 -1.68 9.72
N ASN A 52 -32.04 -2.14 8.80
CA ASN A 52 -31.67 -2.43 7.39
C ASN A 52 -30.36 -3.24 7.28
N ALA A 53 -30.22 -4.26 8.14
CA ALA A 53 -28.97 -4.99 8.35
C ALA A 53 -28.51 -5.80 7.12
N ASP A 54 -29.44 -6.18 6.25
CA ASP A 54 -29.16 -6.81 4.96
C ASP A 54 -28.50 -5.84 3.98
N PHE A 55 -29.01 -4.60 3.87
CA PHE A 55 -28.38 -3.54 3.10
C PHE A 55 -26.99 -3.18 3.67
N PHE A 56 -26.91 -3.06 5.00
CA PHE A 56 -25.64 -2.78 5.68
C PHE A 56 -24.60 -3.85 5.40
N TRP A 57 -24.95 -5.13 5.59
CA TRP A 57 -24.07 -6.26 5.33
C TRP A 57 -23.63 -6.33 3.86
N ALA A 58 -24.56 -6.15 2.92
CA ALA A 58 -24.26 -6.19 1.49
C ALA A 58 -23.38 -5.01 1.03
N SER A 59 -23.47 -3.86 1.71
CA SER A 59 -22.71 -2.66 1.38
C SER A 59 -21.24 -2.73 1.81
N LEU A 60 -20.90 -3.52 2.83
CA LEU A 60 -19.53 -3.62 3.38
C LEU A 60 -18.69 -4.71 2.68
N GLY A 61 -18.41 -4.50 1.40
CA GLY A 61 -17.65 -5.42 0.54
C GLY A 61 -18.34 -5.71 -0.80
N GLY A 62 -19.61 -5.34 -0.94
CA GLY A 62 -20.36 -5.47 -2.20
C GLY A 62 -20.06 -4.38 -3.23
N GLY A 63 -19.19 -3.42 -2.91
CA GLY A 63 -18.83 -2.32 -3.79
C GLY A 63 -19.98 -1.33 -4.01
N GLY A 64 -20.16 -0.88 -5.25
CA GLY A 64 -21.20 0.09 -5.62
C GLY A 64 -22.50 -0.57 -6.12
N GLY A 65 -23.57 0.22 -6.19
CA GLY A 65 -24.80 -0.15 -6.92
C GLY A 65 -26.01 -0.54 -6.09
N LEU A 66 -25.87 -0.66 -4.76
CA LEU A 66 -26.99 -0.95 -3.85
C LEU A 66 -27.80 0.31 -3.50
N GLY A 67 -27.18 1.48 -3.59
CA GLY A 67 -27.79 2.77 -3.30
C GLY A 67 -26.76 3.91 -3.40
N VAL A 68 -27.21 5.13 -3.15
CA VAL A 68 -26.35 6.31 -3.05
C VAL A 68 -26.09 6.59 -1.58
N ILE A 69 -24.88 6.31 -1.11
CA ILE A 69 -24.47 6.62 0.27
C ILE A 69 -24.28 8.13 0.40
N THR A 70 -24.93 8.73 1.40
CA THR A 70 -24.85 10.16 1.70
C THR A 70 -24.03 10.44 2.95
N ASP A 71 -24.02 9.51 3.90
CA ASP A 71 -23.31 9.66 5.17
C ASP A 71 -22.74 8.32 5.64
N ILE A 72 -21.57 8.37 6.26
CA ILE A 72 -20.90 7.22 6.85
C ILE A 72 -20.51 7.59 8.28
N LYS A 73 -20.85 6.72 9.23
CA LYS A 73 -20.31 6.76 10.59
C LYS A 73 -19.31 5.63 10.74
N THR A 74 -18.07 5.97 11.07
CA THR A 74 -16.98 5.00 11.27
C THR A 74 -16.37 5.12 12.66
N ALA A 75 -15.83 4.02 13.18
CA ALA A 75 -14.91 4.06 14.29
C ALA A 75 -13.56 4.60 13.83
N ILE A 76 -12.90 5.39 14.68
CA ILE A 76 -11.52 5.78 14.42
C ILE A 76 -10.64 4.70 15.01
N VAL A 77 -10.01 3.91 14.15
CA VAL A 77 -8.92 3.02 14.57
C VAL A 77 -7.82 3.91 15.10
N GLN A 78 -7.47 3.71 16.37
CA GLN A 78 -6.31 4.37 16.92
C GLN A 78 -5.12 3.92 16.09
N SER A 79 -4.39 4.90 15.52
CA SER A 79 -3.10 4.63 14.88
C SER A 79 -2.32 3.64 15.75
N PRO A 80 -1.55 2.70 15.18
CA PRO A 80 -0.72 1.75 15.93
C PRO A 80 0.38 2.40 16.81
N GLU A 81 0.16 3.61 17.30
CA GLU A 81 0.94 4.29 18.32
C GLU A 81 1.06 3.44 19.59
N PRO A 82 2.18 3.59 20.30
CA PRO A 82 2.51 2.74 21.44
C PRO A 82 1.52 2.94 22.59
N LEU A 83 1.29 1.85 23.33
CA LEU A 83 0.77 1.94 24.68
C LEU A 83 1.72 2.82 25.54
N PRO A 84 1.22 3.56 26.54
CA PRO A 84 1.96 4.65 27.20
C PRO A 84 3.26 4.30 27.94
N HIS A 85 3.80 3.08 27.84
CA HIS A 85 4.94 2.60 28.65
C HIS A 85 6.00 1.77 27.91
N GLU A 86 5.96 1.66 26.58
CA GLU A 86 7.03 1.03 25.80
C GLU A 86 7.73 2.11 24.96
N ASP A 87 9.07 2.08 24.96
CA ASP A 87 9.90 2.96 24.14
C ASP A 87 9.36 2.96 22.70
N ARG A 88 9.11 4.16 22.18
CA ARG A 88 8.25 4.45 21.03
C ARG A 88 8.41 3.44 19.88
N ARG A 89 7.31 2.73 19.53
CA ARG A 89 7.27 1.84 18.37
C ARG A 89 7.74 2.59 17.11
N LYS A 90 8.73 2.01 16.43
CA LYS A 90 9.26 2.46 15.14
C LYS A 90 8.38 1.94 14.00
N PHE A 91 8.53 2.55 12.83
CA PHE A 91 7.88 2.11 11.60
C PHE A 91 8.91 2.07 10.49
N LEU A 92 8.90 1.02 9.68
CA LEU A 92 9.74 0.95 8.49
C LEU A 92 8.90 1.16 7.24
N TYR A 93 9.31 2.10 6.39
CA TYR A 93 8.87 2.13 5.00
C TYR A 93 9.83 1.30 4.16
N ILE A 94 9.31 0.26 3.52
CA ILE A 94 10.09 -0.64 2.67
C ILE A 94 9.78 -0.28 1.22
N GLN A 95 10.81 0.15 0.52
CA GLN A 95 10.81 0.54 -0.88
C GLN A 95 11.63 -0.47 -1.69
N ASN A 96 10.92 -1.27 -2.46
CA ASN A 96 11.45 -2.21 -3.45
C ASN A 96 12.55 -3.12 -2.91
N LEU A 97 12.28 -3.83 -1.81
CA LEU A 97 13.18 -4.85 -1.28
C LEU A 97 13.07 -6.12 -2.14
N GLU A 98 14.13 -6.45 -2.88
CA GLU A 98 14.14 -7.55 -3.85
C GLU A 98 14.94 -8.77 -3.37
N PHE A 99 14.34 -9.95 -3.55
CA PHE A 99 14.90 -11.27 -3.26
C PHE A 99 15.10 -12.02 -4.57
N HIS A 100 16.34 -12.15 -5.02
CA HIS A 100 16.67 -12.84 -6.28
C HIS A 100 16.79 -14.36 -6.09
N TYR A 101 16.34 -15.10 -7.10
CA TYR A 101 16.51 -16.54 -7.18
C TYR A 101 17.78 -16.92 -7.94
N PHE A 102 18.43 -17.99 -7.49
CA PHE A 102 19.64 -18.57 -8.08
C PHE A 102 19.38 -20.04 -8.46
N GLY A 103 18.53 -20.22 -9.46
CA GLY A 103 18.07 -21.53 -9.93
C GLY A 103 16.84 -22.05 -9.20
N GLU A 104 16.31 -23.16 -9.71
CA GLU A 104 14.99 -23.72 -9.31
C GLU A 104 14.88 -24.06 -7.83
N GLU A 105 15.95 -24.53 -7.19
CA GLU A 105 15.96 -24.91 -5.77
C GLU A 105 15.75 -23.68 -4.88
N SER A 106 16.59 -22.64 -5.05
CA SER A 106 16.44 -21.38 -4.29
C SER A 106 15.13 -20.64 -4.59
N LYS A 107 14.60 -20.76 -5.81
CA LYS A 107 13.28 -20.22 -6.18
C LYS A 107 12.19 -20.89 -5.36
N ARG A 108 12.20 -22.22 -5.33
CA ARG A 108 11.24 -23.00 -4.54
C ARG A 108 11.37 -22.70 -3.05
N GLU A 109 12.58 -22.66 -2.51
CA GLU A 109 12.82 -22.36 -1.10
C GLU A 109 12.37 -20.93 -0.74
N GLY A 110 12.70 -19.94 -1.56
CA GLY A 110 12.27 -18.56 -1.40
C GLY A 110 10.76 -18.39 -1.42
N LEU A 111 10.08 -19.02 -2.38
CA LEU A 111 8.62 -19.00 -2.49
C LEU A 111 7.95 -19.75 -1.32
N GLU A 112 8.52 -20.86 -0.83
CA GLU A 112 8.01 -21.53 0.37
C GLU A 112 8.22 -20.69 1.63
N SER A 113 9.38 -20.05 1.83
CA SER A 113 9.60 -19.14 2.96
C SER A 113 8.63 -17.96 2.92
N PHE A 114 8.42 -17.37 1.74
CA PHE A 114 7.47 -16.29 1.54
C PHE A 114 6.03 -16.73 1.82
N ARG A 115 5.62 -17.89 1.30
CA ARG A 115 4.34 -18.51 1.60
C ARG A 115 4.18 -18.73 3.10
N ARG A 116 5.13 -19.37 3.79
CA ARG A 116 5.05 -19.59 5.24
C ARG A 116 4.92 -18.29 6.02
N PHE A 117 5.74 -17.29 5.70
CA PHE A 117 5.68 -15.97 6.33
C PHE A 117 4.28 -15.35 6.25
N LEU A 118 3.60 -15.48 5.11
CA LEU A 118 2.23 -15.00 4.97
C LEU A 118 1.21 -15.91 5.69
N TYR A 119 1.16 -17.20 5.39
CA TYR A 119 0.01 -18.05 5.76
C TYR A 119 0.12 -18.72 7.14
N GLU A 120 1.32 -18.95 7.67
CA GLU A 120 1.47 -19.70 8.92
C GLU A 120 1.18 -18.85 10.19
N LYS A 121 0.72 -17.61 10.00
CA LYS A 121 0.24 -16.70 11.06
C LYS A 121 1.23 -16.57 12.21
N THR A 122 2.50 -16.37 11.88
CA THR A 122 3.53 -16.11 12.88
C THR A 122 3.20 -14.83 13.64
N GLU A 123 3.74 -14.68 14.85
CA GLU A 123 3.52 -13.48 15.65
C GLU A 123 4.02 -12.22 14.92
N GLU A 124 4.91 -12.37 13.95
CA GLU A 124 5.56 -11.28 13.26
C GLU A 124 4.91 -10.91 11.92
N SER A 125 4.16 -11.82 11.28
CA SER A 125 3.63 -11.58 9.92
C SER A 125 2.61 -10.44 9.87
N HIS A 126 1.84 -10.24 10.95
CA HIS A 126 0.85 -9.16 11.07
C HIS A 126 1.46 -7.76 11.14
N LYS A 127 2.76 -7.67 11.44
CA LYS A 127 3.49 -6.40 11.49
C LYS A 127 3.82 -5.90 10.09
N PHE A 128 3.78 -6.73 9.06
CA PHE A 128 4.08 -6.33 7.69
C PHE A 128 2.80 -6.22 6.86
N GLY A 129 2.65 -5.12 6.13
CA GLY A 129 1.62 -5.00 5.10
C GLY A 129 2.04 -4.09 3.97
N GLY A 130 1.57 -4.40 2.77
CA GLY A 130 1.97 -3.71 1.55
C GLY A 130 1.71 -4.52 0.30
N SER A 131 2.56 -4.39 -0.71
CA SER A 131 2.41 -4.97 -2.03
C SER A 131 3.73 -5.49 -2.56
N GLY A 132 3.73 -6.33 -3.58
CA GLY A 132 4.96 -6.69 -4.24
C GLY A 132 4.75 -7.41 -5.55
N SER A 133 5.80 -8.02 -6.06
CA SER A 133 5.75 -8.66 -7.37
C SER A 133 6.52 -9.96 -7.38
N LEU A 134 5.98 -10.94 -8.11
CA LEU A 134 6.64 -12.20 -8.41
C LEU A 134 7.06 -12.20 -9.86
N SER A 135 8.32 -12.50 -10.12
CA SER A 135 8.87 -12.74 -11.46
C SER A 135 9.64 -14.05 -11.49
N SER A 136 10.10 -14.45 -12.68
CA SER A 136 10.92 -15.64 -12.84
C SER A 136 12.29 -15.54 -12.16
N GLU A 137 12.76 -14.31 -11.90
CA GLU A 137 14.12 -14.02 -11.41
C GLU A 137 14.15 -13.54 -9.96
N ALA A 138 13.04 -12.98 -9.46
CA ALA A 138 12.98 -12.42 -8.12
C ALA A 138 11.55 -12.35 -7.57
N PHE A 139 11.47 -12.13 -6.26
CA PHE A 139 10.30 -11.60 -5.58
C PHE A 139 10.66 -10.26 -4.95
N SER A 140 9.79 -9.25 -5.06
CA SER A 140 10.02 -7.97 -4.38
C SER A 140 8.86 -7.58 -3.47
N VAL A 141 9.18 -6.79 -2.44
CA VAL A 141 8.19 -6.26 -1.50
C VAL A 141 8.32 -4.75 -1.32
N ASN A 142 7.18 -4.13 -1.12
CA ASN A 142 6.98 -2.73 -0.76
C ASN A 142 5.95 -2.68 0.36
N GLY A 143 6.07 -1.76 1.30
CA GLY A 143 5.08 -1.68 2.37
C GLY A 143 5.53 -0.98 3.63
N ILE A 144 4.82 -1.29 4.70
CA ILE A 144 5.11 -0.83 6.05
C ILE A 144 5.35 -2.04 6.95
N TYR A 145 6.38 -1.93 7.77
CA TYR A 145 6.58 -2.80 8.91
C TYR A 145 6.34 -2.04 10.22
N LEU A 146 5.57 -2.64 11.12
CA LEU A 146 5.24 -2.13 12.45
C LEU A 146 6.31 -2.61 13.46
N GLY A 147 7.47 -1.94 13.44
CA GLY A 147 8.59 -2.25 14.34
C GLY A 147 9.88 -1.55 13.92
N SER A 148 10.94 -1.78 14.69
CA SER A 148 12.29 -1.30 14.39
C SER A 148 12.97 -2.10 13.29
N ALA A 149 14.09 -1.57 12.80
CA ALA A 149 14.97 -2.31 11.90
C ALA A 149 15.40 -3.66 12.49
N GLU A 150 15.74 -3.71 13.79
CA GLU A 150 16.14 -4.95 14.48
C GLU A 150 15.02 -5.99 14.50
N GLU A 151 13.79 -5.58 14.85
CA GLU A 151 12.63 -6.47 14.84
C GLU A 151 12.30 -7.00 13.44
N PHE A 152 12.52 -6.18 12.41
CA PHE A 152 12.30 -6.58 11.03
C PHE A 152 13.33 -7.62 10.58
N ILE A 153 14.61 -7.40 10.90
CA ILE A 153 15.69 -8.33 10.57
C ILE A 153 15.45 -9.67 11.25
N GLU A 154 15.16 -9.67 12.55
CA GLU A 154 14.88 -10.89 13.32
C GLU A 154 13.67 -11.65 12.76
N SER A 155 12.59 -10.93 12.44
CA SER A 155 11.38 -11.51 11.83
C SER A 155 11.69 -12.20 10.50
N PHE A 156 12.39 -11.52 9.60
CA PHE A 156 12.67 -12.06 8.27
C PHE A 156 13.67 -13.22 8.33
N ASP A 157 14.65 -13.18 9.23
CA ASP A 157 15.60 -14.27 9.43
C ASP A 157 14.92 -15.54 9.99
N LYS A 158 14.14 -15.38 11.07
CA LYS A 158 13.39 -16.47 11.71
C LYS A 158 12.44 -17.18 10.75
N ASN A 159 11.89 -16.46 9.78
CA ASN A 159 11.00 -17.00 8.75
C ASN A 159 11.75 -17.52 7.50
N GLY A 160 13.07 -17.47 7.50
CA GLY A 160 13.91 -17.99 6.40
C GLY A 160 13.83 -17.17 5.12
N LEU A 161 13.47 -15.88 5.21
CA LEU A 161 13.40 -14.97 4.06
C LEU A 161 14.78 -14.44 3.66
N LEU A 162 15.73 -14.40 4.60
CA LEU A 162 17.09 -13.87 4.34
C LEU A 162 18.08 -14.92 3.83
N GLN A 163 17.76 -16.21 3.96
CA GLN A 163 18.69 -17.32 3.73
C GLN A 163 18.99 -17.60 2.25
N ASN A 164 18.17 -17.05 1.34
CA ASN A 164 18.22 -17.37 -0.09
C ASN A 164 19.09 -16.40 -0.90
N PHE A 165 19.78 -15.44 -0.25
CA PHE A 165 20.63 -14.45 -0.93
C PHE A 165 22.12 -14.77 -0.75
N PRO A 166 22.84 -15.24 -1.79
CA PRO A 166 24.25 -15.57 -1.67
C PRO A 166 25.10 -14.31 -1.46
N SER A 167 25.95 -14.33 -0.43
CA SER A 167 26.87 -13.25 -0.06
C SER A 167 27.84 -12.85 -1.16
N THR A 168 28.08 -13.70 -2.17
CA THR A 168 29.00 -13.43 -3.28
C THR A 168 28.46 -12.47 -4.35
N PHE A 169 27.13 -12.30 -4.46
CA PHE A 169 26.51 -11.36 -5.41
C PHE A 169 26.26 -9.96 -4.83
N ALA A 170 26.43 -9.81 -3.52
CA ALA A 170 26.44 -8.54 -2.79
C ALA A 170 27.37 -7.46 -3.38
N HIS A 171 28.38 -7.88 -4.17
CA HIS A 171 29.37 -7.01 -4.82
C HIS A 171 29.03 -6.64 -6.28
N LEU A 172 28.10 -7.35 -6.93
CA LEU A 172 27.78 -7.17 -8.36
C LEU A 172 26.75 -6.07 -8.61
N PHE A 173 25.86 -5.87 -7.65
CA PHE A 173 24.98 -4.72 -7.59
C PHE A 173 25.61 -3.72 -6.63
N SER A 174 25.66 -2.43 -7.00
CA SER A 174 26.01 -1.39 -6.03
C SER A 174 24.96 -1.44 -4.93
N ALA A 175 25.28 -2.12 -3.82
CA ALA A 175 24.40 -2.23 -2.68
C ALA A 175 24.08 -0.82 -2.20
N PHE A 176 22.82 -0.40 -2.38
CA PHE A 176 22.34 0.81 -1.73
C PHE A 176 22.21 0.50 -0.23
N PRO A 177 22.46 1.48 0.65
CA PRO A 177 22.19 1.30 2.06
C PRO A 177 20.72 0.90 2.25
N VAL A 178 20.53 -0.35 2.68
CA VAL A 178 19.20 -0.95 2.80
C VAL A 178 18.46 -0.30 3.95
N PHE A 179 19.11 0.01 5.08
CA PHE A 179 18.44 0.72 6.17
C PHE A 179 18.97 2.13 6.32
N ARG A 180 18.03 3.08 6.26
CA ARG A 180 18.27 4.49 6.44
C ARG A 180 17.32 5.03 7.50
N LYS A 181 17.69 6.15 8.11
CA LYS A 181 16.84 6.88 9.05
C LYS A 181 16.80 8.33 8.64
N LEU A 182 15.60 8.91 8.69
CA LEU A 182 15.45 10.35 8.58
C LEU A 182 15.70 10.96 9.96
N THR A 183 16.82 11.64 10.16
CA THR A 183 17.12 12.28 11.44
C THR A 183 16.47 13.65 11.55
N SER A 184 16.19 14.08 12.78
CA SER A 184 15.65 15.43 13.02
C SER A 184 16.70 16.53 12.85
N GLU A 185 17.99 16.16 12.84
CA GLU A 185 19.12 17.09 12.84
C GLU A 185 19.76 17.26 11.46
N ALA A 186 19.66 16.26 10.59
CA ALA A 186 20.13 16.33 9.21
C ALA A 186 18.94 16.24 8.25
N ASP A 187 18.80 17.22 7.35
CA ASP A 187 17.89 17.18 6.19
C ASP A 187 18.34 16.14 5.14
N THR A 188 18.77 14.96 5.58
CA THR A 188 19.31 13.86 4.79
C THR A 188 19.04 12.55 5.50
N LEU A 189 18.89 11.48 4.73
CA LEU A 189 18.89 10.13 5.26
C LEU A 189 20.29 9.74 5.74
N GLU A 190 20.37 9.18 6.95
CA GLU A 190 21.58 8.59 7.52
C GLU A 190 21.52 7.07 7.40
N ASP A 191 22.63 6.45 7.04
CA ASP A 191 22.74 4.99 6.96
C ASP A 191 22.72 4.42 8.39
N VAL A 192 21.76 3.54 8.67
CA VAL A 192 21.58 2.92 9.99
C VAL A 192 22.41 1.65 10.11
N CYS A 193 22.62 0.94 9.00
CA CYS A 193 23.42 -0.27 8.95
C CYS A 193 24.78 0.03 8.35
N ASP A 194 25.78 0.27 9.20
CA ASP A 194 27.20 0.42 8.81
C ASP A 194 27.98 -0.92 8.81
N GLY A 195 27.26 -2.04 8.92
CA GLY A 195 27.83 -3.37 9.11
C GLY A 195 28.10 -3.75 10.57
N THR A 196 27.62 -2.96 11.53
CA THR A 196 27.65 -3.27 12.97
C THR A 196 26.25 -3.40 13.57
N GLY A 197 26.16 -3.94 14.79
CA GLY A 197 24.89 -4.07 15.51
C GLY A 197 23.92 -5.07 14.86
N PRO A 198 22.60 -4.79 14.84
CA PRO A 198 21.59 -5.75 14.36
C PRO A 198 21.70 -6.07 12.86
N CYS A 199 22.47 -5.30 12.10
CA CYS A 199 22.68 -5.51 10.68
C CYS A 199 23.95 -6.28 10.33
N GLN A 200 24.68 -6.79 11.33
CA GLN A 200 25.98 -7.45 11.12
C GLN A 200 25.89 -8.63 10.14
N ASP A 201 24.78 -9.37 10.18
CA ASP A 201 24.53 -10.54 9.32
C ASP A 201 23.52 -10.25 8.20
N TRP A 202 23.13 -8.97 8.00
CA TRP A 202 22.17 -8.59 6.97
C TRP A 202 22.80 -8.68 5.57
N PRO A 203 22.21 -9.43 4.62
CA PRO A 203 22.75 -9.50 3.28
C PRO A 203 22.48 -8.21 2.48
N ASN A 204 23.34 -7.91 1.51
CA ASN A 204 23.14 -6.77 0.61
C ASN A 204 21.95 -7.05 -0.31
N PHE A 205 20.82 -6.43 -0.04
CA PHE A 205 19.66 -6.44 -0.93
C PHE A 205 19.62 -5.22 -1.86
N ILE A 206 18.86 -5.36 -2.93
CA ILE A 206 18.40 -4.22 -3.70
C ILE A 206 17.15 -3.69 -2.99
N GLY A 207 17.16 -2.40 -2.64
CA GLY A 207 16.02 -1.75 -2.00
C GLY A 207 16.44 -0.64 -1.04
N THR A 208 15.44 -0.01 -0.44
CA THR A 208 15.60 0.99 0.60
C THR A 208 14.54 0.75 1.67
N ILE A 209 14.96 0.80 2.92
CA ILE A 209 14.14 0.68 4.13
C ILE A 209 14.42 1.92 4.94
N ILE A 210 13.39 2.66 5.32
CA ILE A 210 13.52 3.89 6.08
C ILE A 210 12.78 3.77 7.39
N GLU A 211 13.49 3.98 8.49
CA GLU A 211 12.91 3.97 9.83
C GLU A 211 12.34 5.36 10.21
N PHE A 212 11.12 5.36 10.74
CA PHE A 212 10.40 6.53 11.22
C PHE A 212 9.95 6.36 12.67
N GLU A 213 9.76 7.49 13.35
CA GLU A 213 9.31 7.56 14.75
C GLU A 213 7.78 7.50 14.88
N SER A 214 7.04 7.69 13.78
CA SER A 214 5.58 7.61 13.75
C SER A 214 5.06 7.09 12.41
N TYR A 215 3.88 6.46 12.46
CA TYR A 215 3.19 5.99 11.26
C TYR A 215 2.84 7.16 10.31
N GLY A 216 2.45 8.31 10.85
CA GLY A 216 2.13 9.50 10.07
C GLY A 216 3.32 9.97 9.21
N GLU A 217 4.53 10.00 9.77
CA GLU A 217 5.74 10.37 9.04
C GLU A 217 6.08 9.34 7.94
N ALA A 218 5.96 8.05 8.24
CA ALA A 218 6.16 7.00 7.23
C ALA A 218 5.16 7.14 6.08
N MET A 219 3.90 7.49 6.37
CA MET A 219 2.86 7.74 5.36
C MET A 219 3.11 9.00 4.54
N LEU A 220 3.57 10.09 5.15
CA LEU A 220 3.94 11.31 4.41
C LEU A 220 5.12 11.03 3.47
N TYR A 221 6.13 10.30 3.93
CA TYR A 221 7.25 9.90 3.08
C TYR A 221 6.78 9.02 1.93
N LYS A 222 5.97 7.99 2.21
CA LYS A 222 5.39 7.13 1.18
C LYS A 222 4.57 7.93 0.15
N LEU A 223 3.75 8.89 0.61
CA LEU A 223 3.00 9.77 -0.27
C LEU A 223 3.93 10.57 -1.16
N CYS A 224 5.01 11.12 -0.60
CA CYS A 224 6.04 11.85 -1.33
C CYS A 224 6.71 10.97 -2.40
N ASP A 225 7.15 9.78 -2.00
CA ASP A 225 7.84 8.82 -2.87
C ASP A 225 6.94 8.35 -4.03
N GLN A 226 5.66 8.11 -3.75
CA GLN A 226 4.69 7.66 -4.76
C GLN A 226 4.12 8.78 -5.64
N VAL A 227 4.45 10.05 -5.38
CA VAL A 227 3.96 11.20 -6.16
C VAL A 227 4.29 11.05 -7.66
N ALA A 228 5.50 10.61 -7.97
CA ALA A 228 5.96 10.48 -9.35
C ALA A 228 5.26 9.34 -10.11
N VAL A 229 4.92 8.24 -9.41
CA VAL A 229 4.41 7.02 -10.02
C VAL A 229 2.88 7.03 -10.15
N VAL A 230 2.18 7.44 -9.09
CA VAL A 230 0.72 7.25 -8.98
C VAL A 230 -0.05 8.53 -9.33
N MET A 231 0.47 9.69 -8.90
CA MET A 231 -0.29 10.94 -8.99
C MET A 231 0.07 11.82 -10.20
N GLY A 232 1.26 11.64 -10.77
CA GLY A 232 1.67 12.32 -12.00
C GLY A 232 0.78 12.02 -13.22
N ARG A 233 0.05 10.89 -13.22
CA ARG A 233 -0.84 10.50 -14.32
C ARG A 233 -2.27 11.01 -14.20
N THR A 234 -2.70 11.46 -13.02
CA THR A 234 -4.14 11.57 -12.75
C THR A 234 -4.61 12.89 -12.13
N GLN A 235 -3.74 13.74 -11.52
CA GLN A 235 -4.28 14.74 -10.58
C GLN A 235 -3.66 16.15 -10.51
N THR A 236 -2.50 16.48 -11.10
CA THR A 236 -1.88 17.80 -10.82
C THR A 236 -1.37 18.57 -12.05
N SER A 237 -0.93 19.81 -11.80
CA SER A 237 -0.34 20.75 -12.76
C SER A 237 1.00 20.28 -13.36
N GLY A 238 1.57 19.20 -12.82
CA GLY A 238 2.90 18.69 -13.12
C GLY A 238 4.03 19.31 -12.27
N ASP A 239 3.82 20.50 -11.68
CA ASP A 239 4.77 21.18 -10.78
C ASP A 239 4.35 21.01 -9.31
N TRP A 240 4.65 19.84 -8.76
CA TRP A 240 4.30 19.44 -7.40
C TRP A 240 4.92 20.35 -6.35
N CYS A 241 6.16 20.77 -6.58
CA CYS A 241 6.83 21.68 -5.69
C CYS A 241 6.10 23.02 -5.59
N LYS A 242 5.60 23.56 -6.71
CA LYS A 242 4.79 24.76 -6.68
C LYS A 242 3.45 24.54 -5.99
N ASP A 243 2.77 23.44 -6.31
CA ASP A 243 1.44 23.12 -5.74
C ASP A 243 1.52 22.95 -4.22
N LEU A 244 2.61 22.36 -3.72
CA LEU A 244 2.89 22.17 -2.29
C LEU A 244 3.69 23.32 -1.64
N LYS A 245 3.99 24.39 -2.39
CA LYS A 245 4.77 25.56 -1.92
C LYS A 245 6.16 25.19 -1.36
N ILE A 246 6.78 24.15 -1.92
CA ILE A 246 8.12 23.66 -1.58
C ILE A 246 9.19 24.58 -2.20
N SER A 247 10.25 24.86 -1.45
CA SER A 247 11.41 25.62 -1.95
C SER A 247 12.03 24.94 -3.18
N PRO A 248 12.39 25.69 -4.25
CA PRO A 248 13.01 25.12 -5.44
C PRO A 248 14.29 24.30 -5.18
N ASP A 249 15.04 24.61 -4.10
CA ASP A 249 16.27 23.88 -3.73
C ASP A 249 15.98 22.46 -3.21
N ASN A 250 14.73 22.20 -2.80
CA ASN A 250 14.26 20.89 -2.33
C ASN A 250 13.52 20.12 -3.44
N CYS A 251 13.78 20.47 -4.70
CA CYS A 251 13.07 19.94 -5.86
C CYS A 251 14.03 19.49 -6.96
N VAL A 252 13.71 18.38 -7.59
CA VAL A 252 14.42 17.87 -8.76
C VAL A 252 13.53 18.07 -9.99
N SER A 253 14.13 18.63 -11.05
CA SER A 253 13.45 18.73 -12.34
C SER A 253 13.70 17.45 -13.14
N GLY A 254 12.63 16.78 -13.54
CA GLY A 254 12.66 15.61 -14.42
C GLY A 254 11.80 15.87 -15.66
N LYS A 255 12.24 15.37 -16.82
CA LYS A 255 11.38 15.26 -18.01
C LYS A 255 11.01 13.80 -18.16
N TYR A 256 9.71 13.50 -18.08
CA TYR A 256 9.21 12.16 -18.40
C TYR A 256 9.03 12.01 -19.91
N ASP A 257 8.52 13.06 -20.58
CA ASP A 257 8.49 13.19 -22.04
C ASP A 257 8.45 14.67 -22.49
N GLU A 258 8.12 14.92 -23.76
CA GLU A 258 8.03 16.26 -24.37
C GLU A 258 6.87 17.12 -23.83
N HIS A 259 5.87 16.51 -23.19
CA HIS A 259 4.67 17.15 -22.66
C HIS A 259 4.66 17.23 -21.13
N PHE A 260 5.41 16.38 -20.43
CA PHE A 260 5.44 16.28 -18.98
C PHE A 260 6.82 16.64 -18.40
N SER A 261 6.97 17.92 -18.04
CA SER A 261 8.06 18.38 -17.16
C SER A 261 7.57 18.35 -15.72
N HIS A 262 8.11 17.44 -14.91
CA HIS A 262 7.80 17.37 -13.49
C HIS A 262 8.86 18.08 -12.67
N LYS A 263 8.42 18.92 -11.72
CA LYS A 263 9.25 19.31 -10.59
C LYS A 263 8.83 18.48 -9.39
N LEU A 264 9.66 17.50 -9.06
CA LEU A 264 9.39 16.53 -8.01
C LEU A 264 10.07 16.96 -6.71
N PRO A 265 9.42 16.76 -5.56
CA PRO A 265 10.02 17.02 -4.26
C PRO A 265 11.12 16.00 -3.93
N ILE A 266 12.13 16.43 -3.15
CA ILE A 266 13.16 15.54 -2.57
C ILE A 266 12.63 15.07 -1.20
N CYS A 267 12.07 13.86 -1.16
CA CYS A 267 11.31 13.33 -0.01
C CYS A 267 12.14 13.14 1.26
N GLU A 268 13.45 13.08 1.13
CA GLU A 268 14.41 13.00 2.22
C GLU A 268 14.62 14.34 2.95
N LYS A 269 14.01 15.43 2.47
CA LYS A 269 14.09 16.76 3.12
C LYS A 269 12.96 16.92 4.11
N ARG A 270 13.26 17.33 5.35
CA ARG A 270 12.20 17.49 6.36
C ARG A 270 11.19 18.55 5.96
N GLY A 271 11.68 19.68 5.43
CA GLY A 271 10.80 20.75 4.92
C GLY A 271 9.89 20.34 3.76
N VAL A 272 10.18 19.22 3.07
CA VAL A 272 9.26 18.63 2.09
C VAL A 272 8.14 17.87 2.82
N LEU A 273 8.47 17.00 3.78
CA LEU A 273 7.45 16.28 4.55
C LEU A 273 6.52 17.22 5.32
N ASP A 274 7.07 18.30 5.88
CA ASP A 274 6.26 19.33 6.54
C ASP A 274 5.29 20.00 5.55
N ALA A 275 5.72 20.27 4.31
CA ALA A 275 4.84 20.83 3.27
C ALA A 275 3.73 19.85 2.86
N PHE A 276 4.03 18.55 2.79
CA PHE A 276 3.01 17.52 2.57
C PHE A 276 1.99 17.47 3.70
N LEU A 277 2.46 17.57 4.95
CA LEU A 277 1.58 17.58 6.13
C LEU A 277 0.65 18.80 6.15
N GLU A 278 1.20 20.00 5.91
CA GLU A 278 0.41 21.23 5.80
C GLU A 278 -0.64 21.13 4.69
N ALA A 279 -0.25 20.59 3.52
CA ALA A 279 -1.18 20.36 2.41
C ALA A 279 -2.22 19.27 2.71
N ALA A 280 -1.92 18.29 3.57
CA ALA A 280 -2.91 17.30 4.01
C ALA A 280 -3.96 17.91 4.96
N TYR A 281 -3.58 18.90 5.77
CA TYR A 281 -4.50 19.62 6.65
C TYR A 281 -5.34 20.69 5.95
N ASP A 282 -4.88 21.20 4.81
CA ASP A 282 -5.62 22.19 4.02
C ASP A 282 -6.75 21.50 3.23
N PRO A 283 -8.04 21.73 3.57
CA PRO A 283 -9.15 21.10 2.85
C PRO A 283 -9.18 21.52 1.38
N GLU A 284 -8.62 22.67 1.01
CA GLU A 284 -8.57 23.19 -0.37
C GLU A 284 -7.36 22.67 -1.17
N SER A 285 -6.49 21.88 -0.55
CA SER A 285 -5.36 21.24 -1.21
C SER A 285 -5.82 20.16 -2.19
N PHE A 286 -5.00 19.92 -3.23
CA PHE A 286 -5.25 18.85 -4.19
C PHE A 286 -5.26 17.45 -3.54
N PHE A 287 -4.68 17.29 -2.34
CA PHE A 287 -4.81 16.04 -1.56
C PHE A 287 -6.24 15.76 -1.11
N ASN A 288 -7.02 16.83 -0.88
CA ASN A 288 -8.38 16.77 -0.34
C ASN A 288 -9.45 17.07 -1.41
N HIS A 289 -9.07 17.71 -2.52
CA HIS A 289 -9.88 17.86 -3.72
C HIS A 289 -9.56 16.78 -4.76
N GLY A 290 -10.05 15.56 -4.50
CA GLY A 290 -9.96 14.46 -5.45
C GLY A 290 -10.77 14.72 -6.73
N GLY A 291 -10.16 14.43 -7.88
CA GLY A 291 -10.82 14.48 -9.18
C GLY A 291 -9.79 14.58 -10.30
N PRO A 292 -10.10 14.14 -11.52
CA PRO A 292 -9.26 14.44 -12.67
C PRO A 292 -9.17 15.97 -12.84
N PRO A 293 -7.99 16.51 -13.21
CA PRO A 293 -7.82 17.95 -13.38
C PRO A 293 -8.72 18.45 -14.53
N GLU A 294 -9.09 19.72 -14.50
CA GLU A 294 -10.05 20.31 -15.45
C GLU A 294 -9.66 20.08 -16.92
N TRP A 295 -8.36 20.08 -17.23
CA TRP A 295 -7.86 19.76 -18.57
C TRP A 295 -8.07 18.28 -18.97
N TRP A 296 -8.02 17.34 -18.03
CA TRP A 296 -8.29 15.92 -18.27
C TRP A 296 -9.79 15.68 -18.45
N LEU A 297 -10.61 16.36 -17.64
CA LEU A 297 -12.06 16.40 -17.84
C LEU A 297 -12.41 16.99 -19.20
N ASP A 298 -11.74 18.06 -19.62
CA ASP A 298 -11.93 18.66 -20.94
C ASP A 298 -11.54 17.70 -22.07
N LEU A 299 -10.44 16.95 -21.94
CA LEU A 299 -10.07 15.90 -22.90
C LEU A 299 -11.10 14.77 -22.96
N ALA A 300 -11.58 14.32 -21.80
CA ALA A 300 -12.57 13.25 -21.69
C ALA A 300 -13.95 13.67 -22.21
N ILE A 301 -14.38 14.90 -21.93
CA ILE A 301 -15.74 15.39 -22.19
C ILE A 301 -15.85 16.09 -23.56
N LYS A 302 -14.89 16.95 -23.95
CA LYS A 302 -15.03 17.79 -25.16
C LYS A 302 -14.61 17.08 -26.44
N ASP A 303 -13.60 16.22 -26.37
CA ASP A 303 -12.98 15.65 -27.57
C ASP A 303 -13.43 14.21 -27.83
N GLY A 304 -14.09 13.54 -26.87
CA GLY A 304 -14.46 12.11 -26.98
C GLY A 304 -13.25 11.19 -27.22
N ARG A 305 -12.03 11.71 -27.04
CA ARG A 305 -10.74 11.05 -27.32
C ARG A 305 -10.20 10.24 -26.16
N VAL A 306 -10.87 10.27 -25.00
CA VAL A 306 -10.77 9.17 -24.05
C VAL A 306 -11.87 8.22 -24.47
N PRO A 307 -11.57 7.20 -25.29
CA PRO A 307 -12.61 6.38 -25.88
C PRO A 307 -13.14 5.47 -24.78
N TYR A 308 -14.13 5.93 -24.02
CA TYR A 308 -14.93 5.03 -23.17
C TYR A 308 -15.57 3.89 -23.99
N LYS A 309 -15.57 4.02 -25.33
CA LYS A 309 -16.05 3.04 -26.30
C LYS A 309 -15.00 2.04 -26.80
N ASP A 310 -13.71 2.33 -26.69
CA ASP A 310 -12.62 1.44 -27.14
C ASP A 310 -11.66 1.05 -26.00
N THR A 311 -11.92 1.49 -24.77
CA THR A 311 -11.22 0.99 -23.57
C THR A 311 -11.85 -0.31 -23.12
N ASP A 312 -11.50 -1.41 -23.79
CA ASP A 312 -11.36 -2.69 -23.06
C ASP A 312 -10.36 -2.53 -21.90
N ASP A 313 -9.51 -1.50 -21.95
CA ASP A 313 -8.61 -1.02 -20.90
C ASP A 313 -9.24 0.12 -20.08
N LEU A 314 -10.42 -0.10 -19.47
CA LEU A 314 -10.76 0.72 -18.30
C LEU A 314 -9.61 0.50 -17.30
N PRO A 315 -9.09 1.55 -16.63
CA PRO A 315 -8.41 1.32 -15.37
C PRO A 315 -9.53 0.93 -14.39
N THR A 316 -10.05 -0.29 -14.51
CA THR A 316 -10.34 -1.04 -13.29
C THR A 316 -9.07 -0.89 -12.50
N SER A 317 -9.14 -0.27 -11.34
CA SER A 317 -8.04 -0.26 -10.37
C SER A 317 -7.33 -1.60 -10.50
N LEU A 318 -6.11 -1.58 -11.06
CA LEU A 318 -5.35 -2.77 -11.41
C LEU A 318 -5.46 -3.71 -10.22
N GLY A 319 -6.21 -4.79 -10.42
CA GLY A 319 -6.66 -5.68 -9.37
C GLY A 319 -5.46 -6.25 -8.63
N GLY A 320 -5.61 -6.40 -7.33
CA GLY A 320 -4.67 -7.17 -6.53
C GLY A 320 -5.09 -8.63 -6.48
N LEU A 321 -4.16 -9.53 -6.83
CA LEU A 321 -4.29 -10.92 -6.41
C LEU A 321 -4.04 -11.01 -4.91
N LEU A 322 -5.13 -11.12 -4.14
CA LEU A 322 -5.07 -11.76 -2.84
C LEU A 322 -4.70 -13.22 -3.06
N ILE A 323 -3.45 -13.60 -2.82
CA ILE A 323 -2.97 -14.98 -3.00
C ILE A 323 -3.61 -15.89 -1.94
N PRO A 324 -4.59 -16.79 -2.21
CA PRO A 324 -5.00 -17.79 -1.21
C PRO A 324 -3.81 -18.67 -0.82
N ASP A 325 -3.87 -19.50 0.22
CA ASP A 325 -2.78 -20.47 0.45
C ASP A 325 -2.66 -21.39 -0.78
N VAL A 326 -1.66 -21.12 -1.59
CA VAL A 326 -1.38 -21.75 -2.87
C VAL A 326 -0.18 -22.65 -2.72
N ASP A 327 -0.21 -23.79 -3.39
CA ASP A 327 0.97 -24.65 -3.41
C ASP A 327 2.14 -23.96 -4.14
N VAL A 328 3.36 -24.29 -3.74
CA VAL A 328 4.56 -23.67 -4.31
C VAL A 328 4.71 -23.91 -5.82
N ASP A 329 4.25 -25.03 -6.36
CA ASP A 329 4.33 -25.29 -7.81
C ASP A 329 3.42 -24.33 -8.58
N THR A 330 2.29 -23.94 -7.99
CA THR A 330 1.43 -22.88 -8.53
C THR A 330 2.10 -21.52 -8.44
N LEU A 331 2.75 -21.17 -7.32
CA LEU A 331 3.51 -19.91 -7.21
C LEU A 331 4.64 -19.84 -8.24
N ILE A 332 5.35 -20.95 -8.49
CA ILE A 332 6.39 -21.02 -9.51
C ILE A 332 5.81 -20.69 -10.89
N LYS A 333 4.69 -21.31 -11.27
CA LYS A 333 4.03 -21.03 -12.55
C LYS A 333 3.56 -19.57 -12.68
N ILE A 334 3.01 -19.00 -11.60
CA ILE A 334 2.59 -17.59 -11.57
C ILE A 334 3.80 -16.67 -11.72
N SER A 335 4.93 -17.00 -11.08
CA SER A 335 6.14 -16.21 -11.18
C SER A 335 6.73 -16.21 -12.59
N ASP A 336 6.59 -17.31 -13.35
CA ASP A 336 7.09 -17.43 -14.73
C ASP A 336 6.35 -16.52 -15.71
N VAL A 337 5.08 -16.21 -15.45
CA VAL A 337 4.29 -15.27 -16.25
C VAL A 337 4.43 -13.82 -15.77
N GLY A 338 4.99 -13.61 -14.57
CA GLY A 338 5.09 -12.31 -13.93
C GLY A 338 3.76 -11.84 -13.36
N THR A 339 3.71 -11.53 -12.07
CA THR A 339 2.48 -11.06 -11.43
C THR A 339 2.73 -9.93 -10.44
N GLY A 340 1.82 -8.96 -10.44
CA GLY A 340 1.72 -7.95 -9.39
C GLY A 340 0.81 -8.46 -8.27
N ILE A 341 1.25 -8.30 -7.03
CA ILE A 341 0.50 -8.63 -5.84
C ILE A 341 0.21 -7.31 -5.14
N ASN A 342 -0.98 -6.77 -5.36
CA ASN A 342 -1.46 -5.73 -4.49
C ASN A 342 -1.98 -6.41 -3.23
N HIS A 343 -1.45 -6.02 -2.08
CA HIS A 343 -1.86 -6.50 -0.77
C HIS A 343 -1.34 -7.89 -0.35
N PHE A 344 -0.30 -7.89 0.48
CA PHE A 344 0.21 -9.09 1.17
C PHE A 344 -0.59 -9.41 2.44
N GLN A 345 -1.89 -9.66 2.28
CA GLN A 345 -2.75 -10.05 3.39
C GLN A 345 -3.39 -11.39 3.13
N HIS A 346 -2.72 -12.43 3.56
CA HIS A 346 -3.34 -13.69 3.88
C HIS A 346 -2.78 -14.17 5.19
N GLY A 347 -3.62 -14.75 6.04
CA GLY A 347 -3.18 -15.23 7.36
C GLY A 347 -2.94 -14.15 8.42
N ALA A 348 -2.96 -12.85 8.08
CA ALA A 348 -2.84 -11.81 9.08
C ALA A 348 -3.94 -11.96 10.16
N PRO A 349 -3.59 -11.99 11.46
CA PRO A 349 -4.54 -11.98 12.56
C PRO A 349 -5.30 -10.65 12.52
N MET A 350 -6.37 -10.60 11.73
CA MET A 350 -7.37 -9.56 11.85
C MET A 350 -7.86 -9.59 13.29
N GLN A 351 -7.72 -8.46 13.99
CA GLN A 351 -7.99 -8.32 15.41
C GLN A 351 -9.27 -9.06 15.79
N PHE A 352 -9.13 -10.17 16.52
CA PHE A 352 -10.28 -10.95 16.96
C PHE A 352 -10.94 -10.23 18.13
N SER A 353 -12.19 -9.83 17.96
CA SER A 353 -13.10 -9.58 19.10
C SER A 353 -13.48 -10.91 19.72
N SER A 354 -13.48 -11.00 21.06
CA SER A 354 -13.77 -12.23 21.81
C SER A 354 -15.16 -12.82 21.59
N ASP A 355 -16.07 -12.07 20.96
CA ASP A 355 -17.52 -12.34 21.03
C ASP A 355 -18.21 -12.55 19.66
N TYR A 356 -17.46 -12.69 18.55
CA TYR A 356 -18.07 -12.78 17.20
C TYR A 356 -18.32 -14.22 16.69
N ASN A 357 -19.56 -14.45 16.24
CA ASN A 357 -20.09 -15.71 15.68
C ASN A 357 -20.42 -15.64 14.16
N ALA A 358 -19.87 -14.68 13.42
CA ALA A 358 -20.12 -14.54 11.98
C ALA A 358 -18.80 -14.36 11.22
N VAL A 359 -18.45 -15.35 10.40
CA VAL A 359 -17.28 -15.36 9.53
C VAL A 359 -17.76 -15.03 8.12
N ALA A 360 -17.51 -13.82 7.62
CA ALA A 360 -17.56 -13.60 6.19
C ALA A 360 -16.37 -14.37 5.58
N HIS A 361 -16.58 -15.63 5.17
CA HIS A 361 -15.62 -16.58 4.57
C HIS A 361 -14.18 -16.04 4.44
N ARG A 362 -13.43 -16.09 5.54
CA ARG A 362 -12.07 -15.53 5.71
C ARG A 362 -10.95 -16.48 5.23
N ASP A 363 -11.31 -17.60 4.63
CA ASP A 363 -10.41 -18.66 4.13
C ASP A 363 -10.42 -18.82 2.59
N THR A 364 -11.11 -17.94 1.85
CA THR A 364 -11.11 -17.94 0.37
C THR A 364 -11.25 -16.52 -0.19
N ALA A 365 -10.31 -16.14 -1.06
CA ALA A 365 -10.11 -14.80 -1.61
C ALA A 365 -11.23 -14.28 -2.53
N ILE A 366 -11.32 -12.95 -2.64
CA ILE A 366 -11.96 -12.24 -3.77
C ILE A 366 -10.90 -12.00 -4.84
N LEU A 367 -11.25 -12.35 -6.07
CA LEU A 367 -10.38 -12.38 -7.26
C LEU A 367 -10.35 -11.01 -7.94
N ILE A 368 -9.18 -10.38 -8.07
CA ILE A 368 -9.02 -9.15 -8.86
C ILE A 368 -7.65 -9.16 -9.59
N GLU A 369 -7.66 -9.51 -10.89
CA GLU A 369 -6.62 -9.35 -11.96
C GLU A 369 -5.49 -10.39 -12.19
N PHE A 370 -5.14 -10.57 -13.48
CA PHE A 370 -3.92 -11.15 -14.05
C PHE A 370 -3.28 -10.12 -15.00
N LEU A 371 -1.94 -9.99 -15.00
CA LEU A 371 -1.26 -9.19 -16.02
C LEU A 371 -1.37 -9.86 -17.39
N ARG A 372 -1.88 -9.11 -18.37
CA ARG A 372 -2.09 -9.52 -19.76
C ARG A 372 -0.77 -9.98 -20.38
N GLY A 373 -0.58 -11.29 -20.54
CA GLY A 373 0.31 -11.84 -21.57
C GLY A 373 -0.45 -11.91 -22.88
N GLU A 374 0.22 -11.74 -24.03
CA GLU A 374 -0.42 -11.80 -25.36
C GLU A 374 -0.90 -13.22 -25.78
N GLU A 375 -1.02 -14.18 -24.85
CA GLU A 375 -1.58 -15.52 -25.07
C GLU A 375 -2.65 -15.90 -24.03
#